data_AF-A0A7X7PZH4-F1
#
_entry.id   AF-A0A7X7PZH4-F1
#
_cell.length_a   1.000
_cell.length_b   1.000
_cell.length_c   1.000
_cell.angle_alpha   90.00
_cell.angle_beta   90.00
_cell.angle_gamma   90.00
#
_symmetry.space_group_name_H-M   'P 1'
#
loop_
_entity.id
_entity.type
_entity.pdbx_description
1 polymer ?
#
loop_
_entity_poly.entity_id
_entity_poly.type
_entity_poly.pdbx_seq_one_letter_code
_entity_poly.pdbx_strand_id
1 'polypeptide(L)'
;MIHRRDLVSAAAGAIATLSVVAIAQSDPKLMRSEVFDWNDAPVKHEEVRTVRQFFQAPTATLAELELHVTTLKPGDTSHAPHRHENEELVIIKEGTVEAFSNDKTKVVGPG
;
A
#
# COMPACT_ATOMS: atom_id res chain seq x y z
N MET A 1 2.56 21.78 48.66
CA MET A 1 1.68 22.88 48.22
C MET A 1 1.90 23.03 46.72
N ILE A 2 0.88 22.82 45.89
CA ILE A 2 1.02 22.94 44.42
C ILE A 2 1.04 24.43 44.08
N HIS A 3 2.05 24.89 43.35
CA HIS A 3 2.15 26.27 42.92
C HIS A 3 1.57 26.48 41.52
N ARG A 4 1.16 27.71 41.21
CA ARG A 4 0.63 28.09 39.88
C ARG A 4 1.56 27.69 38.72
N ARG A 5 2.88 27.71 38.95
CA ARG A 5 3.89 27.26 37.97
C ARG A 5 3.79 25.76 37.65
N ASP A 6 3.45 24.94 38.65
CA ASP A 6 3.34 23.49 38.50
C ASP A 6 2.10 23.14 37.68
N LEU A 7 1.00 23.86 37.91
CA LEU A 7 -0.24 23.76 37.11
C LEU A 7 -0.01 24.21 35.65
N VAL A 8 0.74 25.27 35.42
CA VAL A 8 1.06 25.76 34.05
C VAL A 8 1.96 24.76 33.32
N SER A 9 2.99 24.22 33.98
CA SER A 9 3.88 23.21 33.39
C SER A 9 3.14 21.91 33.06
N ALA A 10 2.26 21.44 33.95
CA ALA A 10 1.45 20.26 33.71
C ALA A 10 0.45 20.46 32.54
N ALA A 11 -0.20 21.63 32.47
CA ALA A 11 -1.11 21.95 31.37
C ALA A 11 -0.37 22.06 30.02
N ALA A 12 0.80 22.70 29.99
CA ALA A 12 1.61 22.79 28.78
C ALA A 12 2.09 21.40 28.31
N GLY A 13 2.51 20.54 29.25
CA GLY A 13 2.86 19.14 28.95
C GLY A 13 1.68 18.35 28.38
N ALA A 14 0.50 18.45 29.00
CA ALA A 14 -0.70 17.77 28.53
C ALA A 14 -1.12 18.23 27.12
N ILE A 15 -1.08 19.54 26.85
CA ILE A 15 -1.38 20.10 25.52
C ILE A 15 -0.37 19.62 24.48
N ALA A 16 0.93 19.61 24.80
CA ALA A 16 1.95 19.10 23.90
C ALA A 16 1.74 17.61 23.58
N THR A 17 1.44 16.78 24.59
CA THR A 17 1.15 15.36 24.38
C THR A 17 -0.10 15.14 23.55
N LEU A 18 -1.21 15.83 23.85
CA LEU A 18 -2.45 15.71 23.07
C LEU A 18 -2.26 16.17 21.62
N SER A 19 -1.45 17.20 21.38
CA SER A 19 -1.16 17.69 20.03
C SER A 19 -0.35 16.66 19.23
N VAL A 20 0.65 16.03 19.85
CA VAL A 20 1.43 14.96 19.20
C VAL A 20 0.56 13.74 18.89
N VAL A 21 -0.33 13.35 19.80
CA VAL A 21 -1.28 12.25 19.60
C VAL A 21 -2.24 12.54 18.45
N ALA A 22 -2.81 13.76 18.40
CA ALA A 22 -3.74 14.14 17.33
C ALA A 22 -3.08 14.13 15.94
N ILE A 23 -1.81 14.55 15.83
CA ILE A 23 -1.06 14.49 14.57
C ILE A 23 -0.80 13.02 14.17
N ALA A 24 -0.44 12.17 15.14
CA ALA A 24 -0.17 10.76 14.90
C ALA A 24 -1.43 9.95 14.50
N GLN A 25 -2.62 10.38 14.91
CA GLN A 25 -3.90 9.70 14.64
C GLN A 25 -4.68 10.28 13.45
N SER A 26 -4.07 11.09 12.59
CA SER A 26 -4.79 11.61 11.43
C SER A 26 -5.27 10.47 10.51
N ASP A 27 -6.56 10.53 10.12
CA ASP A 27 -7.16 9.52 9.25
C ASP A 27 -6.42 9.44 7.91
N PRO A 28 -6.25 8.23 7.33
CA PRO A 28 -5.66 8.09 6.02
C PRO A 28 -6.47 8.88 5.00
N LYS A 29 -5.76 9.66 4.18
CA LYS A 29 -6.37 10.49 3.14
C LYS A 29 -7.14 9.59 2.16
N LEU A 30 -8.45 9.79 2.05
CA LEU A 30 -9.29 9.07 1.09
C LEU A 30 -8.86 9.39 -0.35
N MET A 31 -8.61 8.34 -1.13
CA MET A 31 -8.41 8.44 -2.57
C MET A 31 -9.77 8.66 -3.24
N ARG A 32 -9.84 9.72 -4.06
CA ARG A 32 -11.02 10.03 -4.88
C ARG A 32 -10.79 9.51 -6.31
N SER A 33 -11.72 9.80 -7.22
CA SER A 33 -11.49 9.58 -8.64
C SER A 33 -10.22 10.32 -9.09
N GLU A 34 -9.29 9.56 -9.66
CA GLU A 34 -7.96 10.03 -10.00
C GLU A 34 -7.51 9.37 -11.31
N VAL A 35 -6.63 10.05 -12.03
CA VAL A 35 -6.00 9.56 -13.26
C VAL A 35 -4.51 9.52 -13.01
N PHE A 36 -3.89 8.38 -13.28
CA PHE A 36 -2.47 8.16 -13.04
C PHE A 36 -1.73 8.09 -14.37
N ASP A 37 -0.69 8.92 -14.55
CA ASP A 37 0.26 8.73 -15.64
C ASP A 37 1.21 7.59 -15.28
N TRP A 38 1.50 6.73 -16.26
CA TRP A 38 2.43 5.61 -16.08
C TRP A 38 3.81 6.06 -15.57
N ASN A 39 4.27 7.23 -16.03
CA ASN A 39 5.60 7.73 -15.75
C ASN A 39 5.75 8.35 -14.37
N ASP A 40 4.64 8.69 -13.70
CA ASP A 40 4.65 9.25 -12.35
C ASP A 40 4.90 8.19 -11.27
N ALA A 41 4.58 6.92 -11.56
CA ALA A 41 4.80 5.84 -10.61
C ALA A 41 6.31 5.52 -10.48
N PRO A 42 6.87 5.57 -9.25
CA PRO A 42 8.28 5.34 -9.02
C PRO A 42 8.65 3.90 -9.41
N VAL A 43 9.83 3.75 -10.03
CA VAL A 43 10.34 2.44 -10.46
C VAL A 43 11.30 1.91 -9.42
N LYS A 44 10.97 0.74 -8.86
CA LYS A 44 11.87 0.00 -7.99
C LYS A 44 12.39 -1.23 -8.75
N HIS A 45 13.70 -1.28 -8.94
CA HIS A 45 14.37 -2.46 -9.50
C HIS A 45 14.83 -3.37 -8.37
N GLU A 46 14.50 -4.65 -8.48
CA GLU A 46 14.89 -5.71 -7.57
C GLU A 46 15.58 -6.85 -8.35
N GLU A 47 16.12 -7.84 -7.65
CA GLU A 47 16.87 -8.92 -8.29
C GLU A 47 16.01 -9.72 -9.29
N VAL A 48 14.77 -10.04 -8.92
CA VAL A 48 13.88 -10.92 -9.71
C VAL A 48 12.79 -10.16 -10.48
N ARG A 49 12.58 -8.87 -10.15
CA ARG A 49 11.45 -8.10 -10.67
C ARG A 49 11.72 -6.60 -10.74
N THR A 50 10.90 -5.89 -11.50
CA THR A 50 10.76 -4.43 -11.43
C THR A 50 9.32 -4.11 -11.03
N VAL A 51 9.13 -3.23 -10.04
CA VAL A 51 7.80 -2.88 -9.51
C VAL A 51 7.56 -1.38 -9.63
N ARG A 52 6.33 -1.02 -9.99
CA ARG A 52 5.77 0.34 -9.88
C ARG A 52 4.57 0.30 -8.95
N GLN A 53 4.63 1.00 -7.82
CA GLN A 53 3.47 1.22 -6.96
C GLN A 53 2.72 2.47 -7.44
N PHE A 54 1.44 2.34 -7.79
CA PHE A 54 0.61 3.49 -8.19
C PHE A 54 -0.09 4.09 -6.98
N PHE A 55 -0.79 3.26 -6.20
CA PHE A 55 -1.46 3.68 -4.98
C PHE A 55 -1.70 2.50 -4.04
N GLN A 56 -1.90 2.81 -2.76
CA GLN A 56 -2.41 1.94 -1.71
C GLN A 56 -3.13 2.85 -0.72
N ALA A 57 -4.45 2.92 -0.80
CA ALA A 57 -5.23 3.89 -0.03
C ALA A 57 -6.69 3.45 0.16
N PRO A 58 -7.37 3.92 1.22
CA PRO A 58 -8.82 3.80 1.33
C PRO A 58 -9.52 4.61 0.24
N THR A 59 -10.69 4.15 -0.19
CA THR A 59 -11.60 4.90 -1.05
C THR A 59 -12.89 5.21 -0.29
N ALA A 60 -13.88 5.85 -0.94
CA ALA A 60 -15.18 6.09 -0.33
C ALA A 60 -15.95 4.80 0.05
N THR A 61 -15.59 3.66 -0.56
CA THR A 61 -16.33 2.39 -0.44
C THR A 61 -15.47 1.20 -0.03
N LEU A 62 -14.13 1.34 -0.03
CA LEU A 62 -13.18 0.28 0.31
C LEU A 62 -12.24 0.77 1.41
N ALA A 63 -11.96 -0.10 2.39
CA ALA A 63 -10.94 0.16 3.40
C ALA A 63 -9.54 0.30 2.79
N GLU A 64 -9.30 -0.41 1.68
CA GLU A 64 -8.08 -0.31 0.88
C GLU A 64 -8.38 -0.66 -0.58
N LEU A 65 -7.77 0.08 -1.50
CA LEU A 65 -7.61 -0.29 -2.90
C LEU A 65 -6.14 -0.10 -3.25
N GLU A 66 -5.54 -1.13 -3.85
CA GLU A 66 -4.12 -1.13 -4.23
C GLU A 66 -3.98 -1.40 -5.73
N LEU A 67 -3.04 -0.70 -6.36
CA LEU A 67 -2.54 -1.05 -7.68
C LEU A 67 -1.02 -0.94 -7.69
N HIS A 68 -0.39 -2.05 -8.05
CA HIS A 68 1.00 -2.07 -8.46
C HIS A 68 1.14 -2.81 -9.79
N VAL A 69 2.22 -2.53 -10.50
CA VAL A 69 2.57 -3.24 -11.73
C VAL A 69 3.95 -3.84 -11.59
N THR A 70 4.02 -5.16 -11.78
CA THR A 70 5.23 -5.95 -11.61
C THR A 70 5.65 -6.56 -12.94
N THR A 71 6.91 -6.36 -13.30
CA THR A 71 7.57 -7.07 -14.40
C THR A 71 8.53 -8.10 -13.82
N LEU A 72 8.27 -9.38 -14.07
CA LEU A 72 9.17 -10.47 -13.71
C LEU A 72 10.21 -10.70 -14.82
N LYS A 73 11.42 -11.13 -14.44
CA LYS A 73 12.34 -11.70 -15.43
C LYS A 73 11.83 -13.08 -15.86
N PRO A 74 12.14 -13.54 -17.09
CA PRO A 74 11.75 -14.87 -17.53
C PRO A 74 12.28 -15.97 -16.60
N GLY A 75 11.39 -16.84 -16.14
CA GLY A 75 11.72 -17.96 -15.23
C GLY A 75 11.75 -17.60 -13.74
N ASP A 76 11.67 -16.32 -13.38
CA ASP A 76 11.64 -15.88 -11.99
C ASP A 76 10.22 -15.92 -11.39
N THR A 77 10.16 -15.96 -10.05
CA THR A 77 8.92 -15.96 -9.26
C THR A 77 8.88 -14.74 -8.35
N SER A 78 7.71 -14.10 -8.21
CA SER A 78 7.56 -12.90 -7.38
C SER A 78 7.80 -13.17 -5.88
N HIS A 79 7.19 -14.22 -5.36
CA HIS A 79 7.28 -14.69 -3.96
C HIS A 79 6.76 -16.14 -3.85
N ALA A 80 6.99 -16.79 -2.72
CA ALA A 80 6.40 -18.10 -2.43
C ALA A 80 4.86 -18.04 -2.41
N PRO A 81 4.14 -19.14 -2.73
CA PRO A 81 2.68 -19.19 -2.65
C PRO A 81 2.15 -18.85 -1.26
N HIS A 82 1.10 -18.01 -1.20
CA HIS A 82 0.45 -17.60 0.04
C HIS A 82 -1.03 -17.27 -0.21
N ARG A 83 -1.76 -16.87 0.85
CA ARG A 83 -3.13 -16.38 0.77
C ARG A 83 -3.25 -15.10 1.60
N HIS A 84 -4.12 -14.20 1.17
CA HIS A 84 -4.47 -12.97 1.88
C HIS A 84 -6.00 -12.92 2.03
N GLU A 85 -6.48 -12.13 3.00
CA GLU A 85 -7.93 -11.91 3.18
C GLU A 85 -8.54 -11.03 2.06
N ASN A 86 -7.70 -10.21 1.42
CA ASN A 86 -8.08 -9.30 0.36
C ASN A 86 -8.34 -10.06 -0.96
N GLU A 87 -9.32 -9.57 -1.72
CA GLU A 87 -9.51 -10.00 -3.11
C GLU A 87 -8.35 -9.47 -3.98
N GLU A 88 -7.87 -10.27 -4.92
CA GLU A 88 -6.77 -9.91 -5.82
C GLU A 88 -7.16 -10.19 -7.28
N LEU A 89 -6.93 -9.20 -8.15
CA LEU A 89 -7.10 -9.32 -9.59
C LEU A 89 -5.74 -9.10 -10.27
N VAL A 90 -5.30 -10.10 -11.02
CA VAL A 90 -4.07 -10.04 -11.81
C VAL A 90 -4.44 -9.99 -13.29
N ILE A 91 -4.02 -8.93 -13.97
CA ILE A 91 -4.20 -8.75 -15.41
C ILE A 91 -2.83 -8.82 -16.09
N ILE A 92 -2.69 -9.69 -17.08
CA ILE A 92 -1.42 -9.83 -17.79
C ILE A 92 -1.38 -8.78 -18.91
N LYS A 93 -0.48 -7.81 -18.77
CA LYS A 93 -0.29 -6.78 -19.80
C LYS A 93 0.54 -7.29 -20.98
N GLU A 94 1.59 -8.06 -20.73
CA GLU A 94 2.55 -8.51 -21.73
C GLU A 94 3.19 -9.84 -21.30
N GLY A 95 3.54 -10.67 -22.29
CA GLY A 95 4.19 -11.95 -22.06
C GLY A 95 3.23 -13.02 -21.53
N THR A 96 3.79 -14.04 -20.88
CA THR A 96 3.03 -15.12 -20.24
C THR A 96 3.56 -15.35 -18.84
N VAL A 97 2.66 -15.60 -17.90
CA VAL A 97 3.02 -15.99 -16.54
C VAL A 97 2.37 -17.32 -16.19
N GLU A 98 3.04 -18.06 -15.32
CA GLU A 98 2.44 -19.19 -14.62
C GLU A 98 1.79 -18.68 -13.32
N ALA A 99 0.46 -18.77 -13.23
CA ALA A 99 -0.30 -18.33 -12.07
C ALA A 99 -0.77 -19.56 -11.26
N PHE A 100 -0.42 -19.58 -9.97
CA PHE A 100 -0.89 -20.58 -9.02
C PHE A 100 -2.05 -20.03 -8.18
N SER A 101 -3.22 -20.67 -8.26
CA SER A 101 -4.39 -20.31 -7.45
C SER A 101 -5.25 -21.54 -7.17
N ASN A 102 -5.66 -21.68 -5.91
CA ASN A 102 -6.50 -22.80 -5.45
C ASN A 102 -5.98 -24.18 -5.88
N ASP A 103 -4.70 -24.43 -5.59
CA ASP A 103 -3.98 -25.69 -5.88
C ASP A 103 -3.93 -26.04 -7.36
N LYS A 104 -4.11 -25.04 -8.23
CA LYS A 104 -4.02 -25.19 -9.68
C LYS A 104 -3.05 -24.18 -10.24
N THR A 105 -2.28 -24.65 -11.20
CA THR A 105 -1.35 -23.85 -11.97
C THR A 105 -1.90 -23.66 -13.38
N LYS A 106 -1.88 -22.42 -13.88
CA LYS A 106 -2.29 -22.11 -15.24
C LYS A 106 -1.33 -21.10 -15.87
N VAL A 107 -0.94 -21.36 -17.11
CA VAL A 107 -0.25 -20.35 -17.93
C VAL A 107 -1.28 -19.37 -18.48
N VAL A 108 -1.08 -18.09 -18.20
CA VAL A 108 -1.96 -16.99 -18.61
C VAL A 108 -1.15 -16.00 -19.44
N GLY A 109 -1.71 -15.62 -20.60
CA GLY A 109 -1.16 -14.59 -21.48
C GLY A 109 -1.99 -13.30 -21.40
N PRO A 110 -1.77 -12.33 -22.29
CA PRO A 110 -2.36 -11.00 -22.15
C PRO A 110 -3.88 -10.97 -22.28
N GLY A 111 -4.51 -10.05 -21.53
CA GLY A 111 -5.97 -9.90 -21.42
C GLY A 111 -6.55 -10.54 -20.16
#